data_AF-A0A0U5F866-F1
#
_entry.id   AF-A0A0U5F866-F1
#
_cell.length_a   1.000
_cell.length_b   1.000
_cell.length_c   1.000
_cell.angle_alpha   90.00
_cell.angle_beta   90.00
_cell.angle_gamma   90.00
#
_symmetry.space_group_name_H-M   'P 1'
#
loop_
_entity.id
_entity.type
_entity.pdbx_description
1 polymer ?
#
loop_
_entity_poly.entity_id
_entity_poly.type
_entity_poly.pdbx_seq_one_letter_code
_entity_poly.pdbx_strand_id
1 'polypeptide(L)'
;MDLHKALPSWNMDDQATGQKTWSLIQKDLENILLRAYQAADATLTRMPADALAQEEQKFAYIAKGDFCDSYFTVQEKIANRLADSVDYIRYLSQVYSEYVAGLVNSYLDHKPRFGANRERSVNLLVKSVLSDISVVIYHYFTHLNKQAEDARAAAQAEREQRAQEDRNIIDVINEALAALAKGDLTYRIQQPLPERAEVLKQNFNSMASQLANTMGRISANTTDVMANAEGIRQSADDLSRRTEQQAATLEETSAALQLITQRVKQTTDETQKAHSLVNTTQTDAAHSSTVVKDTIDAINKVEASSAAITNIVDIINNLSFQTNILALNASVEAARAGDVGRGFAVVASEVRVLAQRSADAGKEISDLISRSSSQVKTGVALVRETGNALQRIADQVGAINELVSNIAAAASEQSANISQLNMAMDDMQVTTQKNAAIAEQSAAASHNLSTMADDLAQLVSQFRLKSQEHLALTSHRHDISPIEKKVAARLGS
;
A
#
# COMPACT_ATOMS: atom_id res chain seq x y z
N MET A 1 23.60 -67.18 -56.51
CA MET A 1 24.12 -68.36 -57.23
C MET A 1 23.02 -68.87 -58.13
N ASP A 2 23.29 -69.08 -59.41
CA ASP A 2 22.30 -69.62 -60.34
C ASP A 2 22.26 -71.15 -60.17
N LEU A 3 21.26 -71.63 -59.40
CA LEU A 3 21.11 -73.05 -59.06
C LEU A 3 21.00 -73.93 -60.31
N HIS A 4 20.37 -73.44 -61.38
CA HIS A 4 20.21 -74.19 -62.63
C HIS A 4 21.54 -74.44 -63.34
N LYS A 5 22.51 -73.52 -63.20
CA LYS A 5 23.87 -73.70 -63.72
C LYS A 5 24.74 -74.57 -62.82
N ALA A 6 24.47 -74.59 -61.52
CA ALA A 6 25.24 -75.36 -60.54
C ALA A 6 24.87 -76.86 -60.54
N LEU A 7 23.65 -77.20 -60.94
CA LEU A 7 23.13 -78.57 -61.00
C LEU A 7 22.65 -78.91 -62.43
N PRO A 8 23.57 -79.20 -63.37
CA PRO A 8 23.18 -79.59 -64.72
C PRO A 8 22.51 -80.97 -64.73
N SER A 9 21.55 -81.15 -65.63
CA SER A 9 20.90 -82.45 -65.83
C SER A 9 21.91 -83.53 -66.23
N TRP A 10 21.64 -84.77 -65.81
CA TRP A 10 22.51 -85.90 -66.13
C TRP A 10 22.52 -86.20 -67.63
N ASN A 11 23.59 -86.85 -68.11
CA ASN A 11 23.65 -87.37 -69.47
C ASN A 11 22.59 -88.48 -69.69
N MET A 12 22.31 -88.82 -70.96
CA MET A 12 21.25 -89.78 -71.31
C MET A 12 21.45 -91.17 -70.69
N ASP A 13 22.69 -91.64 -70.54
CA ASP A 13 22.99 -92.96 -69.96
C ASP A 13 22.70 -93.02 -68.46
N ASP A 14 23.06 -91.95 -67.75
CA ASP A 14 22.81 -91.80 -66.32
C ASP A 14 21.32 -91.56 -66.04
N GLN A 15 20.61 -90.81 -66.90
CA GLN A 15 19.15 -90.67 -66.86
C GLN A 15 18.44 -92.02 -67.06
N ALA A 16 18.87 -92.81 -68.05
CA ALA A 16 18.29 -94.13 -68.31
C ALA A 16 18.57 -95.12 -67.17
N THR A 17 19.75 -95.04 -66.56
CA THR A 17 20.12 -95.82 -65.37
C THR A 17 19.30 -95.40 -64.16
N GLY A 18 19.16 -94.10 -63.94
CA GLY A 18 18.35 -93.49 -62.90
C GLY A 18 16.86 -93.88 -63.00
N GLN A 19 16.28 -93.82 -64.20
CA GLN A 19 14.90 -94.23 -64.46
C GLN A 19 14.67 -95.72 -64.14
N LYS A 20 15.63 -96.59 -64.47
CA LYS A 20 15.55 -98.01 -64.13
C LYS A 20 15.64 -98.23 -62.62
N THR A 21 16.57 -97.55 -61.95
CA THR A 21 16.70 -97.58 -60.48
C THR A 21 15.42 -97.09 -59.81
N TRP A 22 14.87 -95.99 -60.28
CA TRP A 22 13.61 -95.42 -59.79
C TRP A 22 12.45 -96.40 -59.90
N SER A 23 12.28 -97.05 -61.06
CA SER A 23 11.20 -98.01 -61.28
C SER A 23 11.25 -99.23 -60.33
N LEU A 24 12.41 -99.53 -59.76
CA LEU A 24 12.59 -100.62 -58.79
C LEU A 24 12.18 -100.19 -57.38
N ILE A 25 12.54 -98.98 -56.96
CA ILE A 25 12.39 -98.53 -55.57
C ILE A 25 11.17 -97.64 -55.33
N GLN A 26 10.50 -97.15 -56.38
CA GLN A 26 9.37 -96.21 -56.26
C GLN A 26 8.26 -96.72 -55.33
N LYS A 27 7.99 -98.03 -55.31
CA LYS A 27 6.95 -98.63 -54.46
C LYS A 27 7.28 -98.59 -52.97
N ASP A 28 8.56 -98.48 -52.61
CA ASP A 28 9.02 -98.40 -51.23
C ASP A 28 9.12 -96.96 -50.73
N LEU A 29 8.97 -95.97 -51.64
CA LEU A 29 9.26 -94.58 -51.34
C LEU A 29 8.43 -94.03 -50.17
N GLU A 30 7.14 -94.30 -50.13
CA GLU A 30 6.25 -93.80 -49.07
C GLU A 30 6.74 -94.26 -47.68
N ASN A 31 7.12 -95.53 -47.56
CA ASN A 31 7.66 -96.09 -46.31
C ASN A 31 9.02 -95.48 -45.95
N ILE A 32 9.87 -95.22 -46.94
CA ILE A 32 11.18 -94.57 -46.73
C ILE A 32 10.99 -93.14 -46.25
N LEU A 33 10.10 -92.37 -46.88
CA LEU A 33 9.79 -91.00 -46.48
C LEU A 33 9.16 -90.93 -45.10
N LEU A 34 8.22 -91.83 -44.79
CA LEU A 34 7.59 -91.89 -43.48
C LEU A 34 8.65 -92.08 -42.38
N ARG A 35 9.58 -93.02 -42.55
CA ARG A 35 10.68 -93.24 -41.58
C ARG A 35 11.62 -92.04 -41.51
N ALA A 36 11.97 -91.46 -42.64
CA ALA A 36 12.85 -90.30 -42.69
C ALA A 36 12.24 -89.10 -41.94
N TYR A 37 10.98 -88.77 -42.22
CA TYR A 37 10.29 -87.67 -41.54
C TYR A 37 9.98 -88.00 -40.07
N GLN A 38 9.76 -89.27 -39.72
CA GLN A 38 9.67 -89.72 -38.32
C GLN A 38 10.94 -89.45 -37.51
N ALA A 39 12.11 -89.40 -38.16
CA ALA A 39 13.36 -89.04 -37.50
C ALA A 39 13.35 -87.58 -36.99
N ALA A 40 12.65 -86.67 -37.67
CA ALA A 40 12.43 -85.30 -37.21
C ALA A 40 11.19 -85.16 -36.32
N ASP A 41 10.11 -85.89 -36.63
CA ASP A 41 8.85 -85.89 -35.89
C ASP A 41 8.33 -87.31 -35.65
N ALA A 42 8.67 -87.86 -34.47
CA ALA A 42 8.29 -89.22 -34.08
C ALA A 42 6.76 -89.45 -33.98
N THR A 43 5.94 -88.39 -34.02
CA THR A 43 4.48 -88.51 -33.95
C THR A 43 3.83 -88.78 -35.31
N LEU A 44 4.59 -88.66 -36.41
CA LEU A 44 4.11 -88.84 -37.76
C LEU A 44 3.75 -90.31 -38.02
N THR A 45 2.45 -90.60 -38.13
CA THR A 45 1.93 -91.97 -38.34
C THR A 45 1.69 -92.31 -39.82
N ARG A 46 1.46 -91.30 -40.67
CA ARG A 46 1.36 -91.41 -42.12
C ARG A 46 1.81 -90.11 -42.78
N MET A 47 2.31 -90.16 -44.01
CA MET A 47 2.63 -88.96 -44.77
C MET A 47 1.35 -88.22 -45.18
N PRO A 48 1.27 -86.88 -45.03
CA PRO A 48 0.18 -86.08 -45.61
C PRO A 48 0.12 -86.29 -47.13
N ALA A 49 -1.08 -86.42 -47.69
CA ALA A 49 -1.25 -86.77 -49.10
C ALA A 49 -0.64 -85.74 -50.07
N ASP A 50 -0.68 -84.45 -49.72
CA ASP A 50 -0.08 -83.36 -50.48
C ASP A 50 1.46 -83.38 -50.38
N ALA A 51 2.00 -83.63 -49.19
CA ALA A 51 3.44 -83.75 -48.97
C ALA A 51 4.01 -84.99 -49.66
N LEU A 52 3.31 -86.13 -49.60
CA LEU A 52 3.70 -87.35 -50.30
C LEU A 52 3.73 -87.14 -51.81
N ALA A 53 2.70 -86.53 -52.40
CA ALA A 53 2.64 -86.25 -53.83
C ALA A 53 3.76 -85.29 -54.28
N GLN A 54 4.07 -84.27 -53.48
CA GLN A 54 5.17 -83.33 -53.75
C GLN A 54 6.53 -84.02 -53.68
N GLU A 55 6.73 -84.86 -52.65
CA GLU A 55 7.92 -85.69 -52.54
C GLU A 55 8.03 -86.63 -53.74
N GLU A 56 7.03 -87.47 -54.03
CA GLU A 56 7.03 -88.38 -55.20
C GLU A 56 7.35 -87.68 -56.52
N GLN A 57 6.79 -86.48 -56.73
CA GLN A 57 7.11 -85.66 -57.89
C GLN A 57 8.59 -85.23 -57.88
N LYS A 58 9.12 -84.75 -56.74
CA LYS A 58 10.54 -84.44 -56.57
C LYS A 58 11.42 -85.65 -56.87
N PHE A 59 11.05 -86.85 -56.39
CA PHE A 59 11.79 -88.08 -56.64
C PHE A 59 11.87 -88.45 -58.10
N ALA A 60 10.76 -88.32 -58.83
CA ALA A 60 10.73 -88.60 -60.24
C ALA A 60 11.76 -87.75 -61.01
N TYR A 61 12.03 -86.53 -60.54
CA TYR A 61 13.06 -85.64 -61.09
C TYR A 61 14.48 -86.03 -60.64
N ILE A 62 14.74 -86.08 -59.33
CA ILE A 62 16.10 -86.33 -58.83
C ILE A 62 16.61 -87.72 -59.20
N ALA A 63 15.74 -88.74 -59.26
CA ALA A 63 16.15 -90.09 -59.60
C ALA A 63 16.63 -90.23 -61.05
N LYS A 64 16.25 -89.30 -61.93
CA LYS A 64 16.78 -89.17 -63.29
C LYS A 64 17.90 -88.12 -63.38
N GLY A 65 18.15 -87.36 -62.32
CA GLY A 65 18.97 -86.16 -62.36
C GLY A 65 18.41 -85.12 -63.32
N ASP A 66 17.09 -84.96 -63.36
CA ASP A 66 16.38 -83.93 -64.13
C ASP A 66 16.07 -82.73 -63.24
N PHE A 67 17.02 -81.80 -63.15
CA PHE A 67 16.90 -80.59 -62.31
C PHE A 67 16.28 -79.44 -63.11
N CYS A 68 15.03 -79.60 -63.56
CA CYS A 68 14.28 -78.57 -64.28
C CYS A 68 13.58 -77.57 -63.35
N ASP A 69 13.06 -76.46 -63.88
CA ASP A 69 12.36 -75.42 -63.10
C ASP A 69 11.19 -75.97 -62.26
N SER A 70 10.52 -77.02 -62.76
CA SER A 70 9.44 -77.70 -62.03
C SER A 70 9.95 -78.40 -60.77
N TYR A 71 11.14 -79.02 -60.84
CA TYR A 71 11.79 -79.61 -59.66
C TYR A 71 12.13 -78.51 -58.64
N PHE A 72 12.75 -77.41 -59.06
CA PHE A 72 13.09 -76.32 -58.17
C PHE A 72 11.87 -75.69 -57.49
N THR A 73 10.76 -75.53 -58.23
CA THR A 73 9.50 -75.00 -57.68
C THR A 73 8.88 -75.93 -56.63
N VAL A 74 8.93 -77.25 -56.87
CA VAL A 74 8.45 -78.24 -55.90
C VAL A 74 9.34 -78.22 -54.66
N GLN A 75 10.66 -78.18 -54.85
CA GLN A 75 11.62 -78.20 -53.77
C GLN A 75 11.60 -76.93 -52.91
N GLU A 76 11.38 -75.76 -53.51
CA GLU A 76 11.21 -74.50 -52.79
C GLU A 76 10.03 -74.58 -51.81
N LYS A 77 8.89 -75.14 -52.23
CA LYS A 77 7.71 -75.29 -51.36
C LYS A 77 7.98 -76.23 -50.18
N ILE A 78 8.65 -77.35 -50.45
CA ILE A 78 9.04 -78.32 -49.41
C ILE A 78 10.02 -77.66 -48.44
N ALA A 79 11.08 -77.03 -48.96
CA ALA A 79 12.11 -76.40 -48.15
C ALA A 79 11.59 -75.24 -47.30
N ASN A 80 10.73 -74.36 -47.84
CA ASN A 80 10.17 -73.24 -47.09
C ASN A 80 9.27 -73.73 -45.94
N ARG A 81 8.42 -74.72 -46.19
CA ARG A 81 7.57 -75.33 -45.14
C ARG A 81 8.42 -75.95 -44.02
N LEU A 82 9.51 -76.62 -44.40
CA LEU A 82 10.41 -77.22 -43.43
C LEU A 82 11.23 -76.19 -42.65
N ALA A 83 11.62 -75.09 -43.30
CA ALA A 83 12.34 -74.01 -42.64
C ALA A 83 11.57 -73.34 -41.51
N ASP A 84 10.24 -73.34 -41.55
CA ASP A 84 9.40 -72.85 -40.47
C ASP A 84 9.19 -73.86 -39.33
N SER A 85 9.55 -75.14 -39.52
CA SER A 85 9.10 -76.24 -38.65
C SER A 85 10.22 -77.09 -38.05
N VAL A 86 11.37 -77.20 -38.73
CA VAL A 86 12.47 -78.08 -38.32
C VAL A 86 13.80 -77.35 -38.48
N ASP A 87 14.64 -77.40 -37.44
CA ASP A 87 16.02 -76.92 -37.51
C ASP A 87 16.81 -77.63 -38.62
N TYR A 88 17.50 -76.84 -39.45
CA TYR A 88 18.24 -77.34 -40.61
C TYR A 88 19.31 -78.38 -40.29
N ILE A 89 20.08 -78.19 -39.21
CA ILE A 89 21.14 -79.14 -38.82
C ILE A 89 20.49 -80.48 -38.47
N ARG A 90 19.37 -80.42 -37.74
CA ARG A 90 18.57 -81.60 -37.40
C ARG A 90 17.95 -82.26 -38.62
N TYR A 91 17.40 -81.49 -39.55
CA TYR A 91 16.79 -81.99 -40.78
C TYR A 91 17.81 -82.75 -41.64
N LEU A 92 19.01 -82.20 -41.84
CA LEU A 92 20.06 -82.89 -42.60
C LEU A 92 20.61 -84.13 -41.90
N SER A 93 20.86 -84.05 -40.59
CA SER A 93 21.49 -85.15 -39.85
C SER A 93 20.55 -86.32 -39.54
N GLN A 94 19.24 -86.07 -39.44
CA GLN A 94 18.25 -87.08 -39.05
C GLN A 94 17.35 -87.51 -40.21
N VAL A 95 16.76 -86.56 -40.95
CA VAL A 95 15.81 -86.90 -42.02
C VAL A 95 16.56 -87.39 -43.25
N TYR A 96 17.54 -86.62 -43.73
CA TYR A 96 18.28 -86.98 -44.94
C TYR A 96 19.15 -88.24 -44.77
N SER A 97 19.62 -88.55 -43.56
CA SER A 97 20.41 -89.76 -43.31
C SER A 97 19.55 -91.03 -43.43
N GLU A 98 18.39 -91.06 -42.76
CA GLU A 98 17.41 -92.15 -42.86
C GLU A 98 16.86 -92.27 -44.29
N TYR A 99 16.67 -91.13 -44.93
CA TYR A 99 16.19 -91.05 -46.29
C TYR A 99 17.17 -91.67 -47.30
N VAL A 100 18.45 -91.28 -47.27
CA VAL A 100 19.50 -91.89 -48.13
C VAL A 100 19.64 -93.37 -47.84
N ALA A 101 19.70 -93.75 -46.56
CA ALA A 101 19.85 -95.14 -46.15
C ALA A 101 18.68 -96.01 -46.64
N GLY A 102 17.45 -95.51 -46.49
CA GLY A 102 16.23 -96.20 -46.95
C GLY A 102 16.23 -96.42 -48.46
N LEU A 103 16.60 -95.42 -49.26
CA LEU A 103 16.67 -95.56 -50.71
C LEU A 103 17.75 -96.55 -51.17
N VAL A 104 18.94 -96.50 -50.56
CA VAL A 104 20.03 -97.42 -50.90
C VAL A 104 19.63 -98.85 -50.53
N ASN A 105 19.10 -99.07 -49.32
CA ASN A 105 18.65 -100.39 -48.88
C ASN A 105 17.53 -100.96 -49.76
N SER A 106 16.51 -100.16 -50.10
CA SER A 106 15.45 -100.57 -51.02
C SER A 106 15.99 -101.02 -52.37
N TYR A 107 16.99 -100.32 -52.92
CA TYR A 107 17.66 -100.74 -54.16
C TYR A 107 18.42 -102.06 -54.00
N LEU A 108 19.12 -102.24 -52.89
CA LEU A 108 19.90 -103.46 -52.61
C LEU A 108 19.00 -104.69 -52.44
N ASP A 109 17.85 -104.54 -51.76
CA ASP A 109 16.88 -105.61 -51.54
C ASP A 109 16.28 -106.11 -52.87
N HIS A 110 16.02 -105.21 -53.81
CA HIS A 110 15.51 -105.53 -55.15
C HIS A 110 16.58 -106.09 -56.11
N LYS A 111 17.89 -105.97 -55.79
CA LYS A 111 19.01 -106.50 -56.61
C LYS A 111 20.14 -107.14 -55.77
N PRO A 112 19.94 -108.38 -55.27
CA PRO A 112 20.89 -109.04 -54.36
C PRO A 112 22.20 -109.56 -55.00
N ARG A 113 22.31 -109.66 -56.34
CA ARG A 113 23.52 -110.20 -57.04
C ARG A 113 24.50 -109.10 -57.47
N PHE A 114 25.81 -109.33 -57.30
CA PHE A 114 26.88 -108.41 -57.73
C PHE A 114 27.03 -108.38 -59.26
N GLY A 115 27.04 -107.19 -59.85
CA GLY A 115 27.32 -106.95 -61.27
C GLY A 115 27.71 -105.49 -61.53
N ALA A 116 28.43 -105.22 -62.62
CA ALA A 116 29.06 -103.91 -62.92
C ALA A 116 28.09 -102.71 -62.92
N ASN A 117 26.78 -102.92 -63.11
CA ASN A 117 25.76 -101.86 -63.10
C ASN A 117 25.24 -101.50 -61.69
N ARG A 118 25.59 -102.26 -60.63
CA ARG A 118 25.13 -102.00 -59.25
C ARG A 118 25.78 -100.76 -58.66
N GLU A 119 27.10 -100.67 -58.76
CA GLU A 119 27.89 -99.55 -58.24
C GLU A 119 27.47 -98.22 -58.89
N ARG A 120 27.30 -98.21 -60.21
CA ARG A 120 26.81 -97.03 -60.94
C ARG A 120 25.43 -96.57 -60.48
N SER A 121 24.50 -97.51 -60.23
CA SER A 121 23.13 -97.17 -59.81
C SER A 121 23.07 -96.63 -58.38
N VAL A 122 23.85 -97.21 -57.45
CA VAL A 122 23.97 -96.70 -56.07
C VAL A 122 24.66 -95.33 -56.07
N ASN A 123 25.72 -95.15 -56.85
CA ASN A 123 26.41 -93.87 -56.98
C ASN A 123 25.46 -92.77 -57.50
N LEU A 124 24.69 -93.06 -58.55
CA LEU A 124 23.71 -92.12 -59.09
C LEU A 124 22.60 -91.82 -58.07
N LEU A 125 22.12 -92.81 -57.34
CA LEU A 125 21.11 -92.59 -56.29
C LEU A 125 21.65 -91.68 -55.18
N VAL A 126 22.86 -91.93 -54.66
CA VAL A 126 23.49 -91.04 -53.66
C VAL A 126 23.72 -89.66 -54.25
N LYS A 127 24.19 -89.56 -55.50
CA LYS A 127 24.38 -88.29 -56.20
C LYS A 127 23.07 -87.50 -56.35
N SER A 128 21.94 -88.17 -56.59
CA SER A 128 20.63 -87.52 -56.68
C SER A 128 20.22 -86.88 -55.36
N VAL A 129 20.42 -87.59 -54.24
CA VAL A 129 20.06 -87.07 -52.92
C VAL A 129 21.02 -85.96 -52.47
N LEU A 130 22.33 -86.08 -52.75
CA LEU A 130 23.28 -85.00 -52.46
C LEU A 130 23.00 -83.74 -53.28
N SER A 131 22.56 -83.91 -54.53
CA SER A 131 22.10 -82.79 -55.36
C SER A 131 20.83 -82.17 -54.77
N ASP A 132 19.89 -83.00 -54.31
CA ASP A 132 18.64 -82.56 -53.67
C ASP A 132 18.86 -81.77 -52.39
N ILE A 133 19.76 -82.26 -51.53
CA ILE A 133 20.22 -81.56 -50.32
C ILE A 133 20.71 -80.18 -50.72
N SER A 134 21.61 -80.07 -51.69
CA SER A 134 22.21 -78.78 -52.09
C SER A 134 21.15 -77.72 -52.44
N VAL A 135 20.01 -78.13 -53.00
CA VAL A 135 18.88 -77.23 -53.29
C VAL A 135 18.07 -76.87 -52.05
N VAL A 136 17.83 -77.82 -51.13
CA VAL A 136 17.23 -77.50 -49.82
C VAL A 136 18.05 -76.48 -49.06
N ILE A 137 19.38 -76.69 -48.99
CA ILE A 137 20.31 -75.79 -48.31
C ILE A 137 20.09 -74.36 -48.82
N TYR A 138 20.09 -74.19 -50.14
CA TYR A 138 19.92 -72.89 -50.76
C TYR A 138 18.59 -72.21 -50.37
N HIS A 139 17.46 -72.91 -50.47
CA HIS A 139 16.16 -72.33 -50.15
C HIS A 139 16.01 -72.03 -48.65
N TYR A 140 16.52 -72.91 -47.78
CA TYR A 140 16.50 -72.70 -46.33
C TYR A 140 17.29 -71.45 -45.91
N PHE A 141 18.51 -71.27 -46.42
CA PHE A 141 19.30 -70.07 -46.16
C PHE A 141 18.65 -68.81 -46.73
N THR A 142 18.00 -68.91 -47.90
CA THR A 142 17.29 -67.77 -48.52
C THR A 142 16.10 -67.34 -47.66
N HIS A 143 15.33 -68.28 -47.11
CA HIS A 143 14.19 -68.01 -46.22
C HIS A 143 14.61 -67.33 -44.92
N LEU A 144 15.64 -67.86 -44.25
CA LEU A 144 16.18 -67.26 -43.02
C LEU A 144 16.73 -65.85 -43.24
N ASN A 145 17.47 -65.63 -44.33
CA ASN A 145 18.01 -64.32 -44.66
C ASN A 145 16.87 -63.30 -44.88
N LYS A 146 15.80 -63.70 -45.57
CA LYS A 146 14.63 -62.86 -45.79
C LYS A 146 13.93 -62.47 -44.48
N GLN A 147 13.70 -63.42 -43.57
CA GLN A 147 13.12 -63.13 -42.25
C GLN A 147 13.98 -62.15 -41.43
N ALA A 148 15.30 -62.32 -41.47
CA ALA A 148 16.23 -61.42 -40.79
C ALA A 148 16.24 -60.00 -41.41
N GLU A 149 16.13 -59.89 -42.73
CA GLU A 149 16.01 -58.61 -43.44
C GLU A 149 14.70 -57.89 -43.10
N ASP A 150 13.57 -58.59 -43.11
CA ASP A 150 12.26 -58.02 -42.78
C ASP A 150 12.21 -57.53 -41.32
N ALA A 151 12.76 -58.32 -40.38
CA ALA A 151 12.84 -57.92 -38.96
C ALA A 151 13.75 -56.69 -38.75
N ARG A 152 14.86 -56.61 -39.48
CA ARG A 152 15.76 -55.44 -39.45
C ARG A 152 15.08 -54.20 -40.04
N ALA A 153 14.36 -54.36 -41.16
CA ALA A 153 13.62 -53.26 -41.79
C ALA A 153 12.51 -52.73 -40.88
N ALA A 154 11.74 -53.60 -40.22
CA ALA A 154 10.70 -53.21 -39.27
C ALA A 154 11.27 -52.47 -38.06
N ALA A 155 12.35 -52.98 -37.46
CA ALA A 155 13.01 -52.34 -36.33
C ALA A 155 13.63 -50.98 -36.70
N GLN A 156 14.15 -50.84 -37.92
CA GLN A 156 14.68 -49.58 -38.43
C GLN A 156 13.56 -48.55 -38.66
N ALA A 157 12.44 -48.96 -39.28
CA ALA A 157 11.28 -48.10 -39.49
C ALA A 157 10.69 -47.58 -38.17
N GLU A 158 10.57 -48.44 -37.15
CA GLU A 158 10.08 -48.03 -35.82
C GLU A 158 11.04 -47.03 -35.14
N ARG A 159 12.36 -47.24 -35.27
CA ARG A 159 13.37 -46.30 -34.77
C ARG A 159 13.31 -44.95 -35.48
N GLU A 160 13.14 -44.95 -36.80
CA GLU A 160 13.02 -43.72 -37.59
C GLU A 160 11.76 -42.95 -37.24
N GLN A 161 10.62 -43.64 -37.07
CA GLN A 161 9.38 -43.01 -36.62
C GLN A 161 9.53 -42.38 -35.23
N ARG A 162 10.11 -43.11 -34.25
CA ARG A 162 10.38 -42.56 -32.91
C ARG A 162 11.33 -41.36 -32.95
N ALA A 163 12.39 -41.43 -33.76
CA ALA A 163 13.35 -40.34 -33.93
C ALA A 163 12.73 -39.12 -34.61
N GLN A 164 11.72 -39.31 -35.48
CA GLN A 164 10.97 -38.21 -36.08
C GLN A 164 10.01 -37.57 -35.08
N GLU A 165 9.30 -38.39 -34.28
CA GLU A 165 8.46 -37.89 -33.20
C GLU A 165 9.28 -37.10 -32.16
N ASP A 166 10.45 -37.61 -31.78
CA ASP A 166 11.35 -36.94 -30.83
C ASP A 166 11.84 -35.60 -31.38
N ARG A 167 12.21 -35.53 -32.67
CA ARG A 167 12.56 -34.27 -33.34
C ARG A 167 11.40 -33.28 -33.33
N ASN A 168 10.20 -33.73 -33.69
CA ASN A 168 9.01 -32.88 -33.65
C ASN A 168 8.73 -32.37 -32.23
N ILE A 169 8.86 -33.22 -31.19
CA ILE A 169 8.71 -32.79 -29.79
C ILE A 169 9.73 -31.69 -29.46
N ILE A 170 11.00 -31.89 -29.81
CA ILE A 170 12.07 -30.93 -29.54
C ILE A 170 11.81 -29.59 -30.23
N ASP A 171 11.43 -29.60 -31.51
CA ASP A 171 11.19 -28.38 -32.28
C ASP A 171 10.07 -27.53 -31.66
N VAL A 172 9.02 -28.19 -31.20
CA VAL A 172 7.83 -27.55 -30.62
C VAL A 172 8.13 -26.96 -29.25
N ILE A 173 8.91 -27.67 -28.44
CA ILE A 173 9.38 -27.18 -27.15
C ILE A 173 10.38 -26.04 -27.36
N ASN A 174 11.26 -26.12 -28.35
CA ASN A 174 12.19 -25.04 -28.71
C ASN A 174 11.44 -23.77 -29.13
N GLU A 175 10.40 -23.90 -29.95
CA GLU A 175 9.55 -22.75 -30.33
C GLU A 175 8.86 -22.14 -29.11
N ALA A 176 8.32 -22.98 -28.22
CA ALA A 176 7.67 -22.55 -26.99
C ALA A 176 8.64 -21.82 -26.03
N LEU A 177 9.84 -22.37 -25.85
CA LEU A 177 10.90 -21.75 -25.04
C LEU A 177 11.45 -20.48 -25.69
N ALA A 178 11.55 -20.42 -27.02
CA ALA A 178 11.96 -19.23 -27.74
C ALA A 178 10.93 -18.10 -27.61
N ALA A 179 9.63 -18.42 -27.61
CA ALA A 179 8.57 -17.47 -27.33
C ALA A 179 8.66 -16.93 -25.89
N LEU A 180 8.86 -17.83 -24.92
CA LEU A 180 9.04 -17.45 -23.51
C LEU A 180 10.29 -16.58 -23.28
N ALA A 181 11.42 -16.90 -23.93
CA ALA A 181 12.66 -16.14 -23.84
C ALA A 181 12.54 -14.73 -24.44
N LYS A 182 11.61 -14.53 -25.39
CA LYS A 182 11.24 -13.21 -25.93
C LYS A 182 10.21 -12.47 -25.07
N GLY A 183 9.82 -13.04 -23.93
CA GLY A 183 8.82 -12.47 -23.03
C GLY A 183 7.37 -12.77 -23.42
N ASP A 184 7.10 -13.64 -24.40
CA ASP A 184 5.71 -13.98 -24.78
C ASP A 184 5.10 -15.01 -23.81
N LEU A 185 4.39 -14.50 -22.81
CA LEU A 185 3.68 -15.31 -21.81
C LEU A 185 2.28 -15.74 -22.30
N THR A 186 1.89 -15.36 -23.52
CA THR A 186 0.61 -15.74 -24.14
C THR A 186 0.71 -17.02 -24.96
N TYR A 187 1.91 -17.40 -25.39
CA TYR A 187 2.16 -18.60 -26.18
C TYR A 187 1.74 -19.87 -25.43
N ARG A 188 1.04 -20.78 -26.11
CA ARG A 188 0.62 -22.08 -25.57
C ARG A 188 0.88 -23.15 -26.61
N ILE A 189 1.41 -24.28 -26.16
CA ILE A 189 1.55 -25.48 -27.00
C ILE A 189 0.15 -26.07 -27.16
N GLN A 190 -0.48 -25.85 -28.31
CA GLN A 190 -1.82 -26.37 -28.62
C GLN A 190 -1.78 -27.67 -29.41
N GLN A 191 -0.72 -27.87 -30.19
CA GLN A 191 -0.57 -29.06 -31.01
C GLN A 191 -0.53 -30.36 -30.18
N PRO A 192 -1.07 -31.46 -30.71
CA PRO A 192 -1.00 -32.76 -30.07
C PRO A 192 0.44 -33.26 -30.06
N LEU A 193 0.89 -33.75 -28.89
CA LEU A 193 2.17 -34.42 -28.73
C LEU A 193 1.92 -35.90 -28.37
N PRO A 194 2.89 -36.79 -28.62
CA PRO A 194 2.83 -38.17 -28.13
C PRO A 194 2.62 -38.21 -26.61
N GLU A 195 1.96 -39.26 -26.10
CA GLU A 195 1.59 -39.40 -24.67
C GLU A 195 2.75 -39.14 -23.71
N ARG A 196 3.95 -39.63 -24.05
CA ARG A 196 5.21 -39.41 -23.29
C ARG A 196 5.62 -37.94 -23.12
N ALA A 197 5.16 -37.04 -24.00
CA ALA A 197 5.48 -35.61 -23.98
C ALA A 197 4.29 -34.73 -23.57
N GLU A 198 3.11 -35.30 -23.30
CA GLU A 198 1.94 -34.53 -22.89
C GLU A 198 2.16 -33.84 -21.53
N VAL A 199 2.84 -34.51 -20.59
CA VAL A 199 3.22 -33.92 -19.29
C VAL A 199 4.13 -32.69 -19.48
N LEU A 200 5.06 -32.75 -20.44
CA LEU A 200 5.96 -31.63 -20.73
C LEU A 200 5.19 -30.41 -21.27
N LYS A 201 4.24 -30.64 -22.19
CA LYS A 201 3.32 -29.62 -22.69
C LYS A 201 2.48 -29.00 -21.56
N GLN A 202 1.90 -29.83 -20.70
CA GLN A 202 1.09 -29.36 -19.56
C GLN A 202 1.92 -28.51 -18.60
N ASN A 203 3.14 -28.96 -18.26
CA ASN A 203 4.04 -28.22 -17.39
C ASN A 203 4.44 -26.86 -17.99
N PHE A 204 4.80 -26.82 -19.29
CA PHE A 204 5.11 -25.56 -19.98
C PHE A 204 3.91 -24.60 -19.95
N ASN A 205 2.71 -25.07 -20.34
CA ASN A 205 1.51 -24.25 -20.40
C ASN A 205 1.07 -23.74 -19.01
N SER A 206 1.25 -24.56 -17.97
CA SER A 206 0.98 -24.19 -16.57
C SER A 206 1.95 -23.11 -16.09
N MET A 207 3.26 -23.30 -16.31
CA MET A 207 4.30 -22.32 -15.99
C MET A 207 4.06 -20.99 -16.69
N ALA A 208 3.80 -20.99 -18.00
CA ALA A 208 3.50 -19.78 -18.77
C ALA A 208 2.24 -19.06 -18.22
N SER A 209 1.25 -19.80 -17.75
CA SER A 209 0.03 -19.22 -17.16
C SER A 209 0.28 -18.62 -15.76
N GLN A 210 1.08 -19.27 -14.93
CA GLN A 210 1.44 -18.74 -13.61
C GLN A 210 2.32 -17.49 -13.72
N LEU A 211 3.28 -17.47 -14.64
CA LEU A 211 4.10 -16.29 -14.93
C LEU A 211 3.24 -15.14 -15.46
N ALA A 212 2.33 -15.42 -16.41
CA ALA A 212 1.42 -14.41 -16.95
C ALA A 212 0.53 -13.80 -15.86
N ASN A 213 -0.02 -14.62 -14.96
CA ASN A 213 -0.84 -14.14 -13.85
C ASN A 213 -0.02 -13.27 -12.88
N THR A 214 1.17 -13.74 -12.51
CA THR A 214 2.06 -13.02 -11.60
C THR A 214 2.46 -11.66 -12.16
N MET A 215 2.88 -11.60 -13.43
CA MET A 215 3.22 -10.34 -14.10
C MET A 215 2.01 -9.42 -14.27
N GLY A 216 0.82 -9.98 -14.53
CA GLY A 216 -0.43 -9.20 -14.56
C GLY A 216 -0.77 -8.57 -13.21
N ARG A 217 -0.56 -9.29 -12.11
CA ARG A 217 -0.74 -8.76 -10.75
C ARG A 217 0.29 -7.68 -10.41
N ILE A 218 1.54 -7.87 -10.83
CA ILE A 218 2.58 -6.84 -10.65
C ILE A 218 2.18 -5.58 -11.43
N SER A 219 1.80 -5.69 -12.70
CA SER A 219 1.35 -4.55 -13.51
C SER A 219 0.17 -3.79 -12.89
N ALA A 220 -0.84 -4.51 -12.37
CA ALA A 220 -1.96 -3.88 -11.68
C ALA A 220 -1.52 -3.14 -10.42
N ASN A 221 -0.72 -3.79 -9.56
CA ASN A 221 -0.19 -3.17 -8.34
C ASN A 221 0.69 -1.95 -8.66
N THR A 222 1.48 -2.00 -9.72
CA THR A 222 2.29 -0.85 -10.18
C THR A 222 1.41 0.34 -10.53
N THR A 223 0.31 0.09 -11.26
CA THR A 223 -0.67 1.13 -11.61
C THR A 223 -1.29 1.75 -10.35
N ASP A 224 -1.64 0.93 -9.36
CA ASP A 224 -2.17 1.40 -8.08
C ASP A 224 -1.13 2.22 -7.31
N VAL A 225 0.15 1.83 -7.31
CA VAL A 225 1.23 2.60 -6.68
C VAL A 225 1.41 3.95 -7.37
N MET A 226 1.35 4.03 -8.70
CA MET A 226 1.41 5.31 -9.43
C MET A 226 0.25 6.23 -9.04
N ALA A 227 -0.97 5.70 -9.01
CA ALA A 227 -2.15 6.47 -8.62
C ALA A 227 -2.06 6.97 -7.17
N ASN A 228 -1.59 6.12 -6.25
CA ASN A 228 -1.40 6.50 -4.84
C ASN A 228 -0.28 7.54 -4.68
N ALA A 229 0.84 7.40 -5.38
CA ALA A 229 1.92 8.38 -5.36
C ALA A 229 1.44 9.77 -5.84
N GLU A 230 0.64 9.81 -6.90
CA GLU A 230 0.01 11.05 -7.38
C GLU A 230 -0.94 11.65 -6.34
N GLY A 231 -1.76 10.83 -5.68
CA GLY A 231 -2.64 11.28 -4.60
C GLY A 231 -1.88 11.85 -3.39
N ILE A 232 -0.75 11.24 -3.01
CA ILE A 232 0.10 11.76 -1.93
C ILE A 232 0.76 13.08 -2.36
N ARG A 233 1.23 13.20 -3.61
CA ARG A 233 1.80 14.44 -4.14
C ARG A 233 0.79 15.59 -4.07
N GLN A 234 -0.44 15.38 -4.54
CA GLN A 234 -1.50 16.39 -4.46
C GLN A 234 -1.83 16.78 -3.01
N SER A 235 -1.84 15.80 -2.09
CA SER A 235 -2.07 16.06 -0.66
C SER A 235 -0.92 16.85 -0.03
N ALA A 236 0.32 16.59 -0.45
CA ALA A 236 1.50 17.35 -0.02
C ALA A 236 1.46 18.79 -0.53
N ASP A 237 1.06 19.01 -1.79
CA ASP A 237 0.88 20.35 -2.36
C ASP A 237 -0.22 21.14 -1.62
N ASP A 238 -1.36 20.50 -1.30
CA ASP A 238 -2.41 21.13 -0.48
C ASP A 238 -1.90 21.48 0.93
N LEU A 239 -1.18 20.55 1.57
CA LEU A 239 -0.58 20.80 2.88
C LEU A 239 0.41 21.97 2.82
N SER A 240 1.24 22.05 1.77
CA SER A 240 2.18 23.16 1.57
C SER A 240 1.45 24.50 1.50
N ARG A 241 0.45 24.61 0.60
CA ARG A 241 -0.34 25.84 0.42
C ARG A 241 -1.06 26.26 1.70
N ARG A 242 -1.64 25.30 2.43
CA ARG A 242 -2.30 25.58 3.73
C ARG A 242 -1.29 26.02 4.78
N THR A 243 -0.09 25.45 4.77
CA THR A 243 1.00 25.82 5.68
C THR A 243 1.51 27.24 5.39
N GLU A 244 1.62 27.64 4.12
CA GLU A 244 1.94 29.02 3.71
C GLU A 244 0.86 30.01 4.18
N GLN A 245 -0.42 29.68 3.98
CA GLN A 245 -1.52 30.53 4.44
C GLN A 245 -1.57 30.62 5.97
N GLN A 246 -1.27 29.52 6.66
CA GLN A 246 -1.16 29.51 8.11
C GLN A 246 0.01 30.36 8.60
N ALA A 247 1.17 30.32 7.93
CA ALA A 247 2.30 31.17 8.24
C ALA A 247 1.96 32.66 8.10
N ALA A 248 1.29 33.05 7.01
CA ALA A 248 0.83 34.43 6.82
C ALA A 248 -0.14 34.88 7.93
N THR A 249 -1.07 34.01 8.33
CA THR A 249 -2.02 34.28 9.41
C THR A 249 -1.32 34.41 10.76
N LEU A 250 -0.28 33.59 11.02
CA LEU A 250 0.54 33.68 12.23
C LEU A 250 1.35 34.98 12.29
N GLU A 251 1.89 35.45 11.17
CA GLU A 251 2.58 36.74 11.10
C GLU A 251 1.65 37.90 11.43
N GLU A 252 0.45 37.94 10.84
CA GLU A 252 -0.56 38.97 11.13
C GLU A 252 -1.01 38.92 12.61
N THR A 253 -1.22 37.71 13.13
CA THR A 253 -1.63 37.51 14.53
C THR A 253 -0.53 37.94 15.51
N SER A 254 0.73 37.63 15.19
CA SER A 254 1.89 38.06 15.98
C SER A 254 2.02 39.59 16.00
N ALA A 255 1.85 40.24 14.85
CA ALA A 255 1.84 41.70 14.77
C ALA A 255 0.70 42.32 15.60
N ALA A 256 -0.50 41.73 15.55
CA ALA A 256 -1.63 42.16 16.37
C ALA A 256 -1.36 41.97 17.88
N LEU A 257 -0.75 40.85 18.28
CA LEU A 257 -0.37 40.58 19.67
C LEU A 257 0.70 41.55 20.17
N GLN A 258 1.67 41.94 19.34
CA GLN A 258 2.66 42.97 19.68
C GLN A 258 1.98 44.33 19.95
N LEU A 259 1.03 44.72 19.10
CA LEU A 259 0.23 45.94 19.30
C LEU A 259 -0.57 45.88 20.60
N ILE A 260 -1.22 44.74 20.88
CA ILE A 260 -1.96 44.54 22.14
C ILE A 260 -1.01 44.60 23.35
N THR A 261 0.15 43.95 23.27
CA THR A 261 1.18 43.98 24.32
C THR A 261 1.59 45.42 24.64
N GLN A 262 1.83 46.23 23.59
CA GLN A 262 2.17 47.64 23.74
C GLN A 262 1.02 48.43 24.39
N ARG A 263 -0.24 48.18 24.00
CA ARG A 263 -1.42 48.85 24.57
C ARG A 263 -1.65 48.50 26.03
N VAL A 264 -1.49 47.24 26.40
CA VAL A 264 -1.59 46.81 27.81
C VAL A 264 -0.49 47.46 28.64
N LYS A 265 0.76 47.48 28.15
CA LYS A 265 1.86 48.18 28.83
C LYS A 265 1.57 49.67 29.02
N GLN A 266 1.08 50.35 27.99
CA GLN A 266 0.67 51.75 28.07
C GLN A 266 -0.45 51.94 29.12
N THR A 267 -1.44 51.06 29.14
CA THR A 267 -2.54 51.11 30.11
C THR A 267 -2.03 50.94 31.55
N THR A 268 -1.10 50.02 31.77
CA THR A 268 -0.44 49.85 33.09
C THR A 268 0.29 51.12 33.52
N ASP A 269 1.07 51.74 32.64
CA ASP A 269 1.80 52.98 32.93
C ASP A 269 0.85 54.15 33.24
N GLU A 270 -0.24 54.27 32.48
CA GLU A 270 -1.28 55.30 32.70
C GLU A 270 -2.04 55.07 34.01
N THR A 271 -2.35 53.82 34.33
CA THR A 271 -3.02 53.45 35.59
C THR A 271 -2.14 53.73 36.79
N GLN A 272 -0.82 53.47 36.70
CA GLN A 272 0.14 53.81 37.75
C GLN A 272 0.19 55.34 38.00
N LYS A 273 0.18 56.14 36.94
CA LYS A 273 0.12 57.61 37.04
C LYS A 273 -1.20 58.07 37.66
N ALA A 274 -2.33 57.50 37.24
CA ALA A 274 -3.64 57.81 37.81
C ALA A 274 -3.69 57.48 39.31
N HIS A 275 -3.17 56.32 39.72
CA HIS A 275 -3.09 55.91 41.12
C HIS A 275 -2.28 56.90 41.97
N SER A 276 -1.14 57.38 41.46
CA SER A 276 -0.35 58.42 42.13
C SER A 276 -1.14 59.72 42.29
N LEU A 277 -1.83 60.17 41.24
CA LEU A 277 -2.60 61.42 41.26
C LEU A 277 -3.79 61.34 42.24
N VAL A 278 -4.48 60.20 42.27
CA VAL A 278 -5.58 59.93 43.18
C VAL A 278 -5.10 59.95 44.63
N ASN A 279 -3.96 59.33 44.95
CA ASN A 279 -3.38 59.36 46.30
C ASN A 279 -2.99 60.78 46.75
N THR A 280 -2.40 61.58 45.87
CA THR A 280 -2.12 63.00 46.16
C THR A 280 -3.41 63.76 46.41
N THR A 281 -4.42 63.59 45.55
CA THR A 281 -5.73 64.26 45.68
C THR A 281 -6.46 63.86 46.98
N GLN A 282 -6.39 62.59 47.38
CA GLN A 282 -6.94 62.10 48.65
C GLN A 282 -6.27 62.80 49.85
N THR A 283 -4.95 62.95 49.79
CA THR A 283 -4.15 63.63 50.82
C THR A 283 -4.52 65.10 50.92
N ASP A 284 -4.64 65.79 49.78
CA ASP A 284 -5.01 67.21 49.70
C ASP A 284 -6.45 67.46 50.19
N ALA A 285 -7.38 66.55 49.89
CA ALA A 285 -8.75 66.61 50.38
C ALA A 285 -8.81 66.41 51.91
N ALA A 286 -8.04 65.46 52.46
CA ALA A 286 -7.94 65.23 53.90
C ALA A 286 -7.32 66.44 54.62
N HIS A 287 -6.29 67.05 54.04
CA HIS A 287 -5.69 68.28 54.57
C HIS A 287 -6.68 69.45 54.53
N SER A 288 -7.39 69.64 53.42
CA SER A 288 -8.41 70.69 53.27
C SER A 288 -9.56 70.54 54.28
N SER A 289 -9.98 69.30 54.55
CA SER A 289 -10.98 69.01 55.59
C SER A 289 -10.50 69.44 56.98
N THR A 290 -9.22 69.22 57.28
CA THR A 290 -8.59 69.69 58.54
C THR A 290 -8.59 71.22 58.63
N VAL A 291 -8.18 71.91 57.55
CA VAL A 291 -8.17 73.38 57.50
C VAL A 291 -9.58 73.97 57.69
N VAL A 292 -10.61 73.35 57.08
CA VAL A 292 -12.01 73.77 57.26
C VAL A 292 -12.45 73.59 58.71
N LYS A 293 -12.08 72.48 59.35
CA LYS A 293 -12.36 72.25 60.77
C LYS A 293 -11.72 73.32 61.66
N ASP A 294 -10.44 73.60 61.45
CA ASP A 294 -9.72 74.65 62.20
C ASP A 294 -10.33 76.05 61.97
N THR A 295 -10.82 76.30 60.75
CA THR A 295 -11.51 77.55 60.39
C THR A 295 -12.84 77.68 61.14
N ILE A 296 -13.64 76.61 61.22
CA ILE A 296 -14.88 76.61 62.01
C ILE A 296 -14.58 76.90 63.49
N ASP A 297 -13.54 76.29 64.05
CA ASP A 297 -13.14 76.51 65.44
C ASP A 297 -12.68 77.97 65.67
N ALA A 298 -11.96 78.56 64.73
CA ALA A 298 -11.57 79.98 64.79
C ALA A 298 -12.79 80.91 64.73
N ILE A 299 -13.76 80.64 63.85
CA ILE A 299 -14.98 81.45 63.75
C ILE A 299 -15.86 81.30 65.00
N ASN A 300 -15.96 80.11 65.59
CA ASN A 300 -16.66 79.89 66.85
C ASN A 300 -16.05 80.72 67.99
N LYS A 301 -14.71 80.86 68.03
CA LYS A 301 -14.02 81.75 68.99
C LYS A 301 -14.38 83.22 68.75
N VAL A 302 -14.52 83.65 67.50
CA VAL A 302 -14.97 85.02 67.14
C VAL A 302 -16.42 85.25 67.56
N GLU A 303 -17.30 84.26 67.38
CA GLU A 303 -18.70 84.34 67.85
C GLU A 303 -18.75 84.50 69.38
N ALA A 304 -17.99 83.68 70.11
CA ALA A 304 -17.89 83.77 71.58
C ALA A 304 -17.33 85.12 72.04
N SER A 305 -16.30 85.64 71.37
CA SER A 305 -15.75 86.97 71.65
C SER A 305 -16.77 88.08 71.39
N SER A 306 -17.53 88.00 70.29
CA SER A 306 -18.59 88.96 69.96
C SER A 306 -19.71 88.97 71.00
N ALA A 307 -20.10 87.80 71.51
CA ALA A 307 -21.06 87.67 72.60
C ALA A 307 -20.54 88.33 73.91
N ALA A 308 -19.26 88.13 74.23
CA ALA A 308 -18.64 88.78 75.38
C ALA A 308 -18.61 90.32 75.24
N ILE A 309 -18.32 90.85 74.04
CA ILE A 309 -18.34 92.30 73.79
C ILE A 309 -19.77 92.83 73.92
N THR A 310 -20.79 92.11 73.43
CA THR A 310 -22.20 92.50 73.58
C THR A 310 -22.55 92.69 75.06
N ASN A 311 -22.15 91.74 75.93
CA ASN A 311 -22.37 91.85 77.36
C ASN A 311 -21.65 93.06 77.99
N ILE A 312 -20.42 93.37 77.54
CA ILE A 312 -19.70 94.57 78.00
C ILE A 312 -20.44 95.84 77.59
N VAL A 313 -20.95 95.91 76.36
CA VAL A 313 -21.72 97.05 75.86
C VAL A 313 -23.02 97.23 76.64
N ASP A 314 -23.70 96.14 77.00
CA ASP A 314 -24.88 96.17 77.86
C ASP A 314 -24.55 96.71 79.26
N ILE A 315 -23.41 96.33 79.83
CA ILE A 315 -22.91 96.91 81.10
C ILE A 315 -22.63 98.41 80.94
N ILE A 316 -21.99 98.85 79.85
CA ILE A 316 -21.72 100.26 79.57
C ILE A 316 -23.03 101.06 79.43
N ASN A 317 -24.02 100.53 78.72
CA ASN A 317 -25.34 101.14 78.59
C ASN A 317 -26.03 101.29 79.96
N ASN A 318 -25.94 100.26 80.81
CA ASN A 318 -26.46 100.32 82.18
C ASN A 318 -25.72 101.36 83.03
N LEU A 319 -24.39 101.43 82.95
CA LEU A 319 -23.58 102.44 83.65
C LEU A 319 -23.91 103.86 83.17
N SER A 320 -24.07 104.05 81.85
CA SER A 320 -24.51 105.31 81.28
C SER A 320 -25.89 105.72 81.80
N PHE A 321 -26.86 104.79 81.84
CA PHE A 321 -28.19 105.06 82.38
C PHE A 321 -28.15 105.44 83.87
N GLN A 322 -27.36 104.72 84.67
CA GLN A 322 -27.14 105.06 86.08
C GLN A 322 -26.50 106.45 86.24
N THR A 323 -25.50 106.78 85.40
CA THR A 323 -24.82 108.08 85.40
C THR A 323 -25.77 109.21 85.01
N ASN A 324 -26.66 108.96 84.04
CA ASN A 324 -27.72 109.89 83.63
C ASN A 324 -28.70 110.17 84.78
N ILE A 325 -29.10 109.15 85.55
CA ILE A 325 -29.94 109.32 86.75
C ILE A 325 -29.20 110.07 87.87
N LEU A 326 -27.92 109.73 88.12
CA LEU A 326 -27.07 110.42 89.09
C LEU A 326 -26.91 111.90 88.76
N ALA A 327 -26.64 112.21 87.49
CA ALA A 327 -26.50 113.56 86.97
C ALA A 327 -27.82 114.34 87.04
N LEU A 328 -28.96 113.68 86.80
CA LEU A 328 -30.29 114.27 86.99
C LEU A 328 -30.53 114.61 88.47
N ASN A 329 -30.25 113.69 89.38
CA ASN A 329 -30.40 113.92 90.83
C ASN A 329 -29.49 115.08 91.30
N ALA A 330 -28.25 115.13 90.81
CA ALA A 330 -27.32 116.22 91.11
C ALA A 330 -27.79 117.56 90.53
N SER A 331 -28.36 117.57 89.32
CA SER A 331 -28.94 118.77 88.70
C SER A 331 -30.12 119.32 89.51
N VAL A 332 -30.96 118.43 90.04
CA VAL A 332 -32.12 118.78 90.90
C VAL A 332 -31.64 119.36 92.23
N GLU A 333 -30.68 118.73 92.89
CA GLU A 333 -30.16 119.21 94.18
C GLU A 333 -29.36 120.53 94.01
N ALA A 334 -28.65 120.70 92.89
CA ALA A 334 -27.98 121.95 92.54
C ALA A 334 -28.99 123.10 92.30
N ALA A 335 -30.12 122.83 91.66
CA ALA A 335 -31.22 123.80 91.53
C ALA A 335 -31.84 124.16 92.89
N ARG A 336 -31.92 123.19 93.81
CA ARG A 336 -32.42 123.37 95.18
C ARG A 336 -31.51 124.23 96.05
N ALA A 337 -30.19 124.19 95.83
CA ALA A 337 -29.20 125.02 96.51
C ALA A 337 -29.13 126.49 96.03
N GLY A 338 -29.93 126.87 95.03
CA GLY A 338 -30.05 128.26 94.54
C GLY A 338 -28.75 128.80 93.93
N ASP A 339 -28.39 130.04 94.25
CA ASP A 339 -27.23 130.73 93.64
C ASP A 339 -25.87 130.08 93.94
N VAL A 340 -25.74 129.38 95.07
CA VAL A 340 -24.53 128.64 95.47
C VAL A 340 -24.33 127.38 94.61
N GLY A 341 -25.40 126.83 94.04
CA GLY A 341 -25.40 125.60 93.25
C GLY A 341 -25.22 125.75 91.74
N ARG A 342 -25.17 126.98 91.19
CA ARG A 342 -25.14 127.20 89.72
C ARG A 342 -23.97 126.50 89.02
N GLY A 343 -22.77 126.50 89.62
CA GLY A 343 -21.60 125.81 89.06
C GLY A 343 -21.78 124.29 89.03
N PHE A 344 -22.38 123.71 90.07
CA PHE A 344 -22.71 122.29 90.13
C PHE A 344 -23.79 121.89 89.12
N ALA A 345 -24.79 122.76 88.89
CA ALA A 345 -25.84 122.50 87.91
C ALA A 345 -25.30 122.39 86.47
N VAL A 346 -24.32 123.24 86.10
CA VAL A 346 -23.65 123.17 84.79
C VAL A 346 -22.87 121.86 84.64
N VAL A 347 -22.08 121.48 85.64
CA VAL A 347 -21.35 120.20 85.63
C VAL A 347 -22.30 119.02 85.55
N ALA A 348 -23.40 119.02 86.31
CA ALA A 348 -24.39 117.96 86.30
C ALA A 348 -25.11 117.85 84.93
N SER A 349 -25.41 118.97 84.27
CA SER A 349 -25.94 118.97 82.90
C SER A 349 -24.94 118.40 81.89
N GLU A 350 -23.66 118.76 81.99
CA GLU A 350 -22.62 118.26 81.09
C GLU A 350 -22.40 116.74 81.27
N VAL A 351 -22.38 116.26 82.52
CA VAL A 351 -22.30 114.82 82.83
C VAL A 351 -23.52 114.08 82.28
N ARG A 352 -24.71 114.70 82.32
CA ARG A 352 -25.93 114.13 81.74
C ARG A 352 -25.85 113.99 80.22
N VAL A 353 -25.38 115.03 79.52
CA VAL A 353 -25.16 115.00 78.07
C VAL A 353 -24.11 113.94 77.70
N LEU A 354 -23.04 113.83 78.48
CA LEU A 354 -21.99 112.81 78.28
C LEU A 354 -22.52 111.39 78.49
N ALA A 355 -23.39 111.18 79.48
CA ALA A 355 -24.07 109.90 79.69
C ALA A 355 -24.97 109.56 78.49
N GLN A 356 -25.85 110.47 78.07
CA GLN A 356 -26.71 110.28 76.90
C GLN A 356 -25.89 109.90 75.64
N ARG A 357 -24.80 110.63 75.38
CA ARG A 357 -23.88 110.36 74.27
C ARG A 357 -23.17 109.00 74.40
N SER A 358 -22.85 108.57 75.62
CA SER A 358 -22.31 107.22 75.88
C SER A 358 -23.35 106.12 75.60
N ALA A 359 -24.63 106.35 75.90
CA ALA A 359 -25.70 105.39 75.61
C ALA A 359 -25.98 105.28 74.10
N ASP A 360 -25.97 106.41 73.39
CA ASP A 360 -26.13 106.43 71.93
C ASP A 360 -24.96 105.69 71.25
N ALA A 361 -23.71 105.96 71.67
CA ALA A 361 -22.53 105.24 71.20
C ALA A 361 -22.59 103.74 71.55
N GLY A 362 -23.05 103.38 72.74
CA GLY A 362 -23.25 101.99 73.14
C GLY A 362 -24.27 101.28 72.25
N LYS A 363 -25.36 101.95 71.89
CA LYS A 363 -26.36 101.41 70.95
C LYS A 363 -25.80 101.17 69.55
N GLU A 364 -25.04 102.12 69.00
CA GLU A 364 -24.37 101.95 67.70
C GLU A 364 -23.39 100.76 67.71
N ILE A 365 -22.63 100.59 68.79
CA ILE A 365 -21.72 99.45 68.94
C ILE A 365 -22.51 98.13 69.01
N SER A 366 -23.61 98.07 69.77
CA SER A 366 -24.48 96.88 69.83
C SER A 366 -25.04 96.52 68.45
N ASP A 367 -25.50 97.50 67.67
CA ASP A 367 -25.99 97.26 66.31
C ASP A 367 -24.87 96.73 65.39
N LEU A 368 -23.65 97.28 65.47
CA LEU A 368 -22.49 96.80 64.71
C LEU A 368 -22.11 95.36 65.08
N ILE A 369 -22.11 95.01 66.37
CA ILE A 369 -21.81 93.65 66.84
C ILE A 369 -22.91 92.67 66.43
N SER A 370 -24.18 93.08 66.51
CA SER A 370 -25.33 92.27 66.09
C SER A 370 -25.23 91.90 64.60
N ARG A 371 -24.94 92.88 63.73
CA ARG A 371 -24.68 92.62 62.30
C ARG A 371 -23.48 91.71 62.09
N SER A 372 -22.39 91.93 62.81
CA SER A 372 -21.18 91.10 62.73
C SER A 372 -21.46 89.66 63.14
N SER A 373 -22.25 89.44 64.20
CA SER A 373 -22.70 88.11 64.64
C SER A 373 -23.54 87.40 63.57
N SER A 374 -24.46 88.12 62.91
CA SER A 374 -25.23 87.58 61.78
C SER A 374 -24.35 87.17 60.60
N GLN A 375 -23.35 87.99 60.25
CA GLN A 375 -22.37 87.68 59.21
C GLN A 375 -21.51 86.47 59.59
N VAL A 376 -21.06 86.38 60.84
CA VAL A 376 -20.32 85.22 61.37
C VAL A 376 -21.14 83.93 61.25
N LYS A 377 -22.41 83.93 61.67
CA LYS A 377 -23.31 82.76 61.54
C LYS A 377 -23.46 82.30 60.09
N THR A 378 -23.62 83.26 59.17
CA THR A 378 -23.69 82.97 57.74
C THR A 378 -22.38 82.38 57.22
N GLY A 379 -21.23 82.92 57.65
CA GLY A 379 -19.91 82.41 57.34
C GLY A 379 -19.71 80.97 57.83
N VAL A 380 -20.10 80.65 59.08
CA VAL A 380 -20.05 79.28 59.61
C VAL A 380 -20.88 78.31 58.76
N ALA A 381 -22.08 78.73 58.34
CA ALA A 381 -22.95 77.89 57.51
C ALA A 381 -22.29 77.55 56.15
N LEU A 382 -21.71 78.54 55.47
CA LEU A 382 -20.99 78.35 54.19
C LEU A 382 -19.73 77.49 54.34
N VAL A 383 -18.96 77.69 55.41
CA VAL A 383 -17.76 76.89 55.69
C VAL A 383 -18.13 75.44 56.02
N ARG A 384 -19.23 75.21 56.76
CA ARG A 384 -19.75 73.87 57.01
C ARG A 384 -20.21 73.18 55.73
N GLU A 385 -20.90 73.90 54.84
CA GLU A 385 -21.28 73.37 53.53
C GLU A 385 -20.06 72.99 52.69
N THR A 386 -19.02 73.84 52.70
CA THR A 386 -17.72 73.56 52.07
C THR A 386 -17.08 72.29 52.64
N GLY A 387 -17.09 72.12 53.97
CA GLY A 387 -16.59 70.91 54.63
C GLY A 387 -17.33 69.65 54.21
N ASN A 388 -18.66 69.71 54.14
CA ASN A 388 -19.48 68.60 53.66
C ASN A 388 -19.20 68.27 52.17
N ALA A 389 -18.94 69.28 51.33
CA ALA A 389 -18.57 69.07 49.94
C ALA A 389 -17.20 68.39 49.80
N LEU A 390 -16.21 68.84 50.58
CA LEU A 390 -14.87 68.21 50.62
C LEU A 390 -14.93 66.76 51.09
N GLN A 391 -15.77 66.44 52.08
CA GLN A 391 -15.96 65.05 52.52
C GLN A 391 -16.51 64.17 51.38
N ARG A 392 -17.54 64.63 50.66
CA ARG A 392 -18.07 63.89 49.49
C ARG A 392 -17.02 63.69 48.40
N ILE A 393 -16.16 64.69 48.17
CA ILE A 393 -15.05 64.57 47.23
C ILE A 393 -14.05 63.51 47.71
N ALA A 394 -13.68 63.50 49.00
CA ALA A 394 -12.78 62.49 49.55
C ALA A 394 -13.34 61.07 49.42
N ASP A 395 -14.63 60.88 49.63
CA ASP A 395 -15.31 59.59 49.45
C ASP A 395 -15.30 59.16 47.97
N GLN A 396 -15.57 60.08 47.04
CA GLN A 396 -15.51 59.82 45.59
C GLN A 396 -14.09 59.48 45.11
N VAL A 397 -13.07 60.19 45.61
CA VAL A 397 -11.65 59.91 45.31
C VAL A 397 -11.26 58.53 45.82
N GLY A 398 -11.78 58.12 47.00
CA GLY A 398 -11.60 56.75 47.51
C GLY A 398 -12.18 55.69 46.58
N ALA A 399 -13.40 55.90 46.07
CA ALA A 399 -14.01 54.99 45.09
C ALA A 399 -13.23 54.94 43.77
N ILE A 400 -12.69 56.07 43.31
CA ILE A 400 -11.83 56.11 42.11
C ILE A 400 -10.54 55.31 42.36
N ASN A 401 -9.95 55.39 43.55
CA ASN A 401 -8.74 54.63 43.90
C ASN A 401 -8.97 53.12 43.79
N GLU A 402 -10.12 52.63 44.26
CA GLU A 402 -10.50 51.22 44.16
C GLU A 402 -10.66 50.78 42.70
N LEU A 403 -11.30 51.59 41.85
CA LEU A 403 -11.43 51.31 40.42
C LEU A 403 -10.07 51.26 39.72
N VAL A 404 -9.18 52.20 40.00
CA VAL A 404 -7.82 52.24 39.45
C VAL A 404 -7.01 51.01 39.87
N SER A 405 -7.14 50.58 41.13
CA SER A 405 -6.50 49.35 41.63
C SER A 405 -7.00 48.11 40.87
N ASN A 406 -8.31 48.00 40.64
CA ASN A 406 -8.90 46.90 39.87
C ASN A 406 -8.42 46.89 38.41
N ILE A 407 -8.29 48.06 37.77
CA ILE A 407 -7.73 48.18 36.41
C ILE A 407 -6.27 47.72 36.39
N ALA A 408 -5.46 48.10 37.38
CA ALA A 408 -4.06 47.69 37.46
C ALA A 408 -3.91 46.17 37.61
N ALA A 409 -4.74 45.55 38.46
CA ALA A 409 -4.79 44.11 38.61
C ALA A 409 -5.17 43.40 37.30
N ALA A 410 -6.22 43.87 36.62
CA ALA A 410 -6.66 43.32 35.34
C ALA A 410 -5.60 43.48 34.23
N ALA A 411 -4.91 44.62 34.17
CA ALA A 411 -3.84 44.85 33.21
C ALA A 411 -2.63 43.92 33.46
N SER A 412 -2.29 43.66 34.72
CA SER A 412 -1.26 42.68 35.10
C SER A 412 -1.62 41.26 34.66
N GLU A 413 -2.87 40.84 34.90
CA GLU A 413 -3.38 39.54 34.45
C GLU A 413 -3.38 39.42 32.91
N GLN A 414 -3.83 40.45 32.20
CA GLN A 414 -3.77 40.50 30.74
C GLN A 414 -2.34 40.36 30.21
N SER A 415 -1.36 41.02 30.84
CA SER A 415 0.05 40.91 30.48
C SER A 415 0.55 39.46 30.59
N ALA A 416 0.21 38.76 31.69
CA ALA A 416 0.54 37.35 31.86
C ALA A 416 -0.12 36.45 30.80
N ASN A 417 -1.39 36.67 30.49
CA ASN A 417 -2.12 35.92 29.47
C ASN A 417 -1.53 36.15 28.07
N ILE A 418 -1.15 37.39 27.74
CA ILE A 418 -0.50 37.71 26.46
C ILE A 418 0.88 37.05 26.35
N SER A 419 1.64 36.94 27.45
CA SER A 419 2.89 36.20 27.47
C SER A 419 2.69 34.72 27.11
N GLN A 420 1.64 34.09 27.65
CA GLN A 420 1.27 32.72 27.29
C GLN A 420 0.84 32.59 25.82
N LEU A 421 0.09 33.56 25.29
CA LEU A 421 -0.27 33.59 23.87
C LEU A 421 0.97 33.70 22.97
N ASN A 422 1.96 34.51 23.34
CA ASN A 422 3.22 34.59 22.59
C ASN A 422 3.94 33.24 22.56
N MET A 423 4.05 32.53 23.69
CA MET A 423 4.65 31.19 23.71
C MET A 423 3.89 30.19 22.84
N ALA A 424 2.55 30.24 22.83
CA ALA A 424 1.73 29.39 21.97
C ALA A 424 1.92 29.72 20.48
N MET A 425 2.13 30.99 20.14
CA MET A 425 2.45 31.41 18.76
C MET A 425 3.81 30.89 18.30
N ASP A 426 4.83 30.93 19.18
CA ASP A 426 6.13 30.36 18.88
C ASP A 426 6.05 28.84 18.60
N ASP A 427 5.27 28.09 19.39
CA ASP A 427 5.05 26.66 19.17
C ASP A 427 4.29 26.37 17.86
N MET A 428 3.29 27.21 17.53
CA MET A 428 2.61 27.15 16.24
C MET A 428 3.54 27.45 15.06
N GLN A 429 4.47 28.40 15.21
CA GLN A 429 5.50 28.70 14.20
C GLN A 429 6.39 27.48 13.93
N VAL A 430 6.87 26.82 15.00
CA VAL A 430 7.70 25.60 14.90
C VAL A 430 6.92 24.48 14.21
N THR A 431 5.65 24.27 14.58
CA THR A 431 4.81 23.25 13.96
C THR A 431 4.54 23.56 12.48
N THR A 432 4.31 24.83 12.15
CA THR A 432 4.10 25.29 10.77
C THR A 432 5.34 25.00 9.91
N GLN A 433 6.54 25.32 10.40
CA GLN A 433 7.79 24.99 9.69
C GLN A 433 7.99 23.47 9.53
N LYS A 434 7.65 22.68 10.55
CA LYS A 434 7.71 21.22 10.47
C LYS A 434 6.73 20.66 9.44
N ASN A 435 5.52 21.22 9.34
CA ASN A 435 4.54 20.82 8.32
C ASN A 435 5.03 21.13 6.91
N ALA A 436 5.68 22.28 6.69
CA ALA A 436 6.30 22.62 5.42
C ALA A 436 7.38 21.58 5.04
N ALA A 437 8.27 21.26 5.97
CA ALA A 437 9.29 20.24 5.75
C ALA A 437 8.69 18.84 5.46
N ILE A 438 7.63 18.46 6.16
CA ILE A 438 6.92 17.19 5.91
C ILE A 438 6.26 17.19 4.54
N ALA A 439 5.66 18.32 4.12
CA ALA A 439 5.06 18.45 2.79
C ALA A 439 6.11 18.27 1.69
N GLU A 440 7.25 18.96 1.79
CA GLU A 440 8.37 18.80 0.84
C GLU A 440 8.90 17.36 0.80
N GLN A 441 9.13 16.75 1.98
CA GLN A 441 9.59 15.36 2.07
C GLN A 441 8.57 14.38 1.46
N SER A 442 7.28 14.61 1.68
CA SER A 442 6.20 13.76 1.14
C SER A 442 6.09 13.90 -0.38
N ALA A 443 6.23 15.11 -0.91
CA ALA A 443 6.27 15.36 -2.35
C ALA A 443 7.48 14.66 -3.01
N ALA A 444 8.67 14.77 -2.40
CA ALA A 444 9.87 14.11 -2.88
C ALA A 444 9.76 12.57 -2.82
N ALA A 445 9.22 12.02 -1.72
CA ALA A 445 9.00 10.58 -1.59
C ALA A 445 7.99 10.06 -2.62
N SER A 446 6.92 10.82 -2.87
CA SER A 446 5.90 10.50 -3.88
C SER A 446 6.49 10.52 -5.29
N HIS A 447 7.35 11.48 -5.60
CA HIS A 447 8.07 11.52 -6.87
C HIS A 447 8.94 10.28 -7.06
N ASN A 448 9.71 9.89 -6.04
CA ASN A 448 10.52 8.67 -6.09
C ASN A 448 9.66 7.40 -6.28
N LEU A 449 8.52 7.31 -5.58
CA LEU A 449 7.57 6.19 -5.76
C LEU A 449 7.03 6.13 -7.20
N SER A 450 6.68 7.28 -7.79
CA SER A 450 6.23 7.35 -9.18
C SER A 450 7.31 6.87 -10.14
N THR A 451 8.57 7.27 -9.95
CA THR A 451 9.69 6.82 -10.79
C THR A 451 9.93 5.32 -10.66
N MET A 452 9.95 4.78 -9.43
CA MET A 452 10.11 3.33 -9.22
C MET A 452 8.96 2.52 -9.82
N ALA A 453 7.74 3.06 -9.80
CA ALA A 453 6.60 2.43 -10.42
C ALA A 453 6.67 2.48 -11.95
N ASP A 454 7.13 3.60 -12.54
CA ASP A 454 7.37 3.68 -13.99
C ASP A 454 8.45 2.67 -14.44
N ASP A 455 9.56 2.58 -13.71
CA ASP A 455 10.62 1.60 -13.97
C ASP A 455 10.08 0.16 -13.93
N LEU A 456 9.25 -0.16 -12.93
CA LEU A 456 8.62 -1.47 -12.80
C LEU A 456 7.62 -1.73 -13.94
N ALA A 457 6.85 -0.72 -14.36
CA ALA A 457 5.95 -0.82 -15.50
C ALA A 457 6.73 -1.10 -16.79
N GLN A 458 7.86 -0.43 -17.00
CA GLN A 458 8.76 -0.67 -18.13
C GLN A 458 9.31 -2.10 -18.11
N LEU A 459 9.75 -2.61 -16.96
CA LEU A 459 10.21 -4.00 -16.82
C LEU A 459 9.11 -5.02 -17.15
N VAL A 460 7.88 -4.79 -16.67
CA VAL A 460 6.75 -5.69 -16.97
C VAL A 460 6.31 -5.58 -18.43
N SER A 461 6.45 -4.40 -19.06
CA SER A 461 6.10 -4.19 -20.47
C SER A 461 6.93 -5.01 -21.46
N GLN A 462 8.09 -5.51 -21.03
CA GLN A 462 8.92 -6.44 -21.81
C GLN A 462 8.23 -7.81 -21.99
N PHE A 463 7.26 -8.14 -21.13
CA PHE A 463 6.48 -9.36 -21.22
C PHE A 463 5.16 -9.10 -21.95
N ARG A 464 4.90 -9.89 -22.99
CA ARG A 464 3.59 -9.91 -23.64
C ARG A 464 2.61 -10.67 -22.74
N LEU A 465 1.71 -9.93 -22.13
CA LEU A 465 0.59 -10.48 -21.38
C LEU A 465 -0.62 -10.60 -22.30
N LYS A 466 -1.54 -11.53 -22.01
CA LYS A 466 -2.77 -11.67 -22.79
C LYS A 466 -3.52 -10.36 -22.63
N SER A 467 -3.59 -9.59 -23.70
CA SER A 467 -4.01 -8.18 -23.69
C SER A 467 -5.20 -7.95 -22.78
N GLN A 468 -5.08 -6.92 -21.95
CA GLN A 468 -6.18 -6.14 -21.39
C GLN A 468 -7.01 -5.53 -22.53
N GLU A 469 -7.64 -6.36 -23.35
CA GLU A 469 -8.53 -5.93 -24.44
C GLU A 469 -9.91 -5.48 -23.91
N HIS A 470 -10.04 -5.26 -22.59
CA HIS A 470 -11.31 -4.93 -21.93
C HIS A 470 -11.32 -3.61 -21.13
N LEU A 471 -10.28 -2.77 -21.20
CA LEU A 471 -10.27 -1.48 -20.47
C LEU A 471 -10.28 -0.23 -21.36
N ALA A 472 -10.30 -0.38 -22.70
CA ALA A 472 -10.40 0.75 -23.63
C ALA A 472 -11.85 1.26 -23.87
N LEU A 473 -12.86 0.76 -23.14
CA LEU A 473 -14.26 1.20 -23.29
C LEU A 473 -14.88 1.88 -22.06
N THR A 474 -14.08 2.19 -21.02
CA THR A 474 -14.55 3.02 -19.90
C THR A 474 -13.75 4.31 -19.78
N SER A 475 -13.54 5.00 -20.91
CA SER A 475 -13.32 6.46 -20.89
C SER A 475 -14.67 7.18 -20.94
N HIS A 476 -15.51 7.00 -19.92
CA HIS A 476 -16.62 7.94 -19.70
C HIS A 476 -17.08 8.01 -18.24
N ARG A 477 -16.93 9.21 -17.70
CA ARG A 477 -17.39 9.74 -16.40
C ARG A 477 -16.58 9.35 -15.17
N HIS A 478 -15.57 10.19 -14.95
CA HIS A 478 -15.26 10.76 -13.65
C HIS A 478 -16.56 11.36 -13.07
N ASP A 479 -17.27 10.58 -12.24
CA ASP A 479 -18.37 11.09 -11.43
C ASP A 479 -17.80 11.37 -10.03
N ILE A 480 -17.82 12.64 -9.70
CA ILE A 480 -17.26 13.21 -8.48
C ILE A 480 -18.04 12.62 -7.29
N SER A 481 -17.31 12.10 -6.31
CA SER A 481 -17.85 11.46 -5.09
C SER A 481 -18.82 12.38 -4.31
N PRO A 482 -19.86 11.86 -3.61
CA PRO A 482 -20.97 12.63 -3.04
C PRO A 482 -20.66 13.54 -1.84
N ILE A 483 -19.39 13.86 -1.57
CA ILE A 483 -18.98 14.62 -0.38
C ILE A 483 -19.17 16.14 -0.59
N GLU A 484 -19.14 16.64 -1.82
CA GLU A 484 -19.33 18.07 -2.10
C GLU A 484 -20.79 18.54 -2.06
N LYS A 485 -21.78 17.63 -2.09
CA LYS A 485 -23.20 18.00 -1.94
C LYS A 485 -23.61 18.34 -0.50
N LYS A 486 -22.79 18.07 0.52
CA LYS A 486 -23.11 18.38 1.93
C LYS A 486 -22.61 19.74 2.41
N VAL A 487 -21.74 20.43 1.66
CA VAL A 487 -21.25 21.78 2.03
C VAL A 487 -22.09 22.89 1.41
N ALA A 488 -22.65 22.68 0.22
CA ALA A 488 -23.56 23.66 -0.41
C ALA A 488 -24.96 23.75 0.25
N ALA A 489 -25.34 22.77 1.07
CA ALA A 489 -26.63 22.76 1.78
C ALA A 489 -26.57 23.38 3.20
N ARG A 490 -25.43 23.94 3.63
CA ARG A 490 -25.25 24.55 4.97
C ARG A 490 -24.88 26.03 4.96
N LEU A 491 -24.85 26.69 3.80
CA LEU A 491 -24.64 28.13 3.67
C LEU A 491 -25.85 28.87 3.06
N GLY A 492 -27.01 28.21 3.03
CA GLY A 492 -28.29 28.78 2.60
C GLY A 492 -29.38 28.52 3.63
N SER A 493 -29.19 29.04 4.85
CA SER A 493 -30.23 29.19 5.88
C SER A 493 -29.82 30.27 6.87
#